data_AF-A0ABD2WJ13-F1
#
_entry.id   AF-A0ABD2WJ13-F1
#
_cell.length_a   1.000
_cell.length_b   1.000
_cell.length_c   1.000
_cell.angle_alpha   90.00
_cell.angle_beta   90.00
_cell.angle_gamma   90.00
#
_symmetry.space_group_name_H-M   'P 1'
#
loop_
_entity.id
_entity.type
_entity.pdbx_description
1 polymer ?
#
loop_
_entity_poly.entity_id
_entity_poly.type
_entity_poly.pdbx_seq_one_letter_code
_entity_poly.pdbx_strand_id
1 'polypeptide(L)'
;MIGAKVLSADEATKMTNEYTSKLEKCLKSADDYEPQATYLRGRWSKIERAGAKVTTWDTGCDLDLLRYVGRKSVEYPEMFDVHPELREGHIAARLRQIEEGRDLDWPTAEAMAFGSLLLQGYDARLSGEHVERGTFVQRHAVLIDQSTGRSYVPLNAVTSGANNDDDKIGKIEVANSVLLGGGRAGLRVRLERDLARLSDRLGGAVRRLLQRRPVDDRHLRERRRDQVAARAAAW
;
A
#
# COMPACT_ATOMS: atom_id res chain seq x y z
N MET A 1 24.89 -31.51 -31.99
CA MET A 1 24.17 -30.84 -33.09
C MET A 1 24.71 -31.27 -34.45
N ILE A 2 25.94 -30.88 -34.84
CA ILE A 2 26.53 -31.27 -36.15
C ILE A 2 26.85 -32.77 -36.22
N GLY A 3 27.50 -33.34 -35.20
CA GLY A 3 27.74 -34.79 -35.12
C GLY A 3 26.46 -35.64 -34.99
N ALA A 4 25.34 -35.03 -34.62
CA ALA A 4 24.02 -35.65 -34.57
C ALA A 4 23.18 -35.40 -35.84
N LYS A 5 23.76 -34.78 -36.88
CA LYS A 5 23.10 -34.37 -38.14
C LYS A 5 21.85 -33.49 -38.01
N VAL A 6 21.70 -32.81 -36.87
CA VAL A 6 20.59 -31.87 -36.62
C VAL A 6 20.83 -30.51 -37.29
N LEU A 7 22.11 -30.18 -37.54
CA LEU A 7 22.56 -28.93 -38.16
C LEU A 7 23.75 -29.23 -39.07
N SER A 8 23.81 -28.61 -40.25
CA SER A 8 25.01 -28.65 -41.09
C SER A 8 26.09 -27.68 -40.59
N ALA A 9 27.35 -27.96 -40.91
CA ALA A 9 28.46 -27.08 -40.56
C ALA A 9 28.35 -25.70 -41.25
N ASP A 10 27.80 -25.67 -42.46
CA ASP A 10 27.60 -24.46 -43.24
C ASP A 10 26.50 -23.58 -42.63
N GLU A 11 25.39 -24.18 -42.17
CA GLU A 11 24.33 -23.45 -41.46
C GLU A 11 24.83 -22.85 -40.13
N ALA A 12 25.66 -23.59 -39.38
CA ALA A 12 26.26 -23.09 -38.14
C ALA A 12 27.18 -21.90 -38.39
N THR A 13 27.99 -21.97 -39.46
CA THR A 13 28.90 -20.89 -39.86
C THR A 13 28.11 -19.68 -40.36
N LYS A 14 27.04 -19.90 -41.14
CA LYS A 14 26.14 -18.85 -41.62
C LYS A 14 25.46 -18.12 -40.46
N MET A 15 24.88 -18.83 -39.50
CA MET A 15 24.27 -18.23 -38.30
C MET A 15 25.28 -17.42 -37.50
N THR A 16 26.51 -17.92 -37.35
CA THR A 16 27.57 -17.20 -36.64
C THR A 16 27.90 -15.89 -37.36
N ASN A 17 28.11 -15.93 -38.68
CA ASN A 17 28.42 -14.75 -39.48
C ASN A 17 27.27 -13.73 -39.51
N GLU A 18 26.03 -14.18 -39.61
CA GLU A 18 24.85 -13.32 -39.53
C GLU A 18 24.75 -12.61 -38.18
N TYR A 19 25.00 -13.34 -37.08
CA TYR A 19 24.96 -12.76 -35.74
C TYR A 19 26.12 -11.80 -35.49
N THR A 20 27.34 -12.15 -35.91
CA THR A 20 28.51 -11.25 -35.85
C THR A 20 28.26 -9.99 -36.65
N SER A 21 27.73 -10.10 -37.87
CA SER A 21 27.37 -8.95 -38.71
C SER A 21 26.32 -8.06 -38.06
N LYS A 22 25.35 -8.64 -37.33
CA LYS A 22 24.37 -7.88 -36.55
C LYS A 22 25.03 -7.13 -35.40
N LEU A 23 25.93 -7.77 -34.66
CA LEU A 23 26.67 -7.14 -33.56
C LEU A 23 27.57 -6.00 -34.05
N GLU A 24 28.28 -6.18 -35.16
CA GLU A 24 29.10 -5.13 -35.78
C GLU A 24 28.27 -3.92 -36.21
N LYS A 25 27.06 -4.14 -36.76
CA LYS A 25 26.12 -3.05 -37.07
C LYS A 25 25.68 -2.32 -35.80
N CYS A 26 25.33 -3.05 -34.75
CA CYS A 26 24.96 -2.46 -33.46
C CYS A 26 26.11 -1.67 -32.84
N LEU A 27 27.35 -2.17 -32.93
CA LEU A 27 28.55 -1.50 -32.44
C LEU A 27 28.81 -0.18 -33.18
N LYS A 28 28.66 -0.17 -34.52
CA LYS A 28 28.79 1.06 -35.31
C LYS A 28 27.72 2.10 -34.98
N SER A 29 26.51 1.66 -34.65
CA SER A 29 25.44 2.56 -34.21
C SER A 29 25.52 2.94 -32.73
N ALA A 30 26.49 2.42 -31.97
CA ALA A 30 26.58 2.66 -30.53
C ALA A 30 27.03 4.08 -30.19
N ASP A 31 27.88 4.69 -31.02
CA ASP A 31 28.38 6.05 -30.80
C ASP A 31 27.27 7.11 -30.90
N ASP A 32 26.26 6.88 -31.75
CA ASP A 32 25.10 7.76 -31.93
C ASP A 32 23.91 7.38 -31.04
N TYR A 33 24.03 6.31 -30.23
CA TYR A 33 22.93 5.80 -29.42
C TYR A 33 22.84 6.50 -28.07
N GLU A 34 21.78 7.29 -27.86
CA GLU A 34 21.44 7.79 -26.53
C GLU A 34 20.61 6.75 -25.75
N PRO A 35 21.12 6.29 -24.58
CA PRO A 35 20.39 5.34 -23.76
C PRO A 35 19.13 5.98 -23.19
N GLN A 36 17.97 5.49 -23.62
CA GLN A 36 16.72 5.91 -23.04
C GLN A 36 16.53 5.33 -21.63
N ALA A 37 16.19 6.20 -20.67
CA ALA A 37 15.74 5.78 -19.36
C ALA A 37 14.48 4.90 -19.47
N THR A 38 14.65 3.59 -19.33
CA THR A 38 13.56 2.60 -19.30
C THR A 38 12.99 2.40 -17.90
N TYR A 39 13.67 2.90 -16.89
CA TYR A 39 13.19 2.92 -15.51
C TYR A 39 11.95 3.84 -15.40
N LEU A 40 10.92 3.37 -14.69
CA LEU A 40 9.65 4.09 -14.45
C LEU A 40 8.72 4.26 -15.68
N ARG A 41 8.77 3.33 -16.64
CA ARG A 41 7.79 3.29 -17.76
C ARG A 41 6.55 2.45 -17.44
N GLY A 42 5.51 2.56 -18.28
CA GLY A 42 4.27 1.78 -18.17
C GLY A 42 3.45 2.14 -16.92
N ARG A 43 3.19 1.16 -16.06
CA ARG A 43 2.42 1.35 -14.80
C ARG A 43 3.05 2.36 -13.84
N TRP A 44 4.33 2.68 -14.03
CA TRP A 44 5.12 3.56 -13.17
C TRP A 44 5.36 4.94 -13.79
N SER A 45 4.71 5.24 -14.91
CA SER A 45 4.83 6.51 -15.64
C SER A 45 4.47 7.75 -14.82
N LYS A 46 3.72 7.59 -13.72
CA LYS A 46 3.36 8.66 -12.78
C LYS A 46 4.34 8.83 -11.62
N ILE A 47 5.38 7.98 -11.54
CA ILE A 47 6.40 8.03 -10.50
C ILE A 47 7.62 8.73 -11.08
N GLU A 48 8.13 9.71 -10.35
CA GLU A 48 9.32 10.45 -10.73
C GLU A 48 10.50 10.15 -9.79
N ARG A 49 11.71 10.44 -10.27
CA ARG A 49 12.90 10.35 -9.43
C ARG A 49 12.87 11.47 -8.39
N ALA A 50 13.02 11.10 -7.12
CA ALA A 50 13.09 12.07 -6.03
C ALA A 50 14.27 13.06 -6.25
N GLY A 51 13.99 14.34 -6.07
CA GLY A 51 15.00 15.39 -6.06
C GLY A 51 15.86 15.37 -4.80
N ALA A 52 16.90 16.21 -4.75
CA ALA A 52 17.80 16.33 -3.60
C ALA A 52 17.16 17.00 -2.37
N LYS A 53 16.03 17.72 -2.56
CA LYS A 53 15.33 18.43 -1.50
C LYS A 53 14.31 17.54 -0.82
N VAL A 54 14.16 17.71 0.49
CA VAL A 54 13.07 17.09 1.25
C VAL A 54 11.75 17.72 0.83
N THR A 55 10.80 16.89 0.43
CA THR A 55 9.44 17.31 0.08
C THR A 55 8.47 17.04 1.23
N THR A 56 7.37 17.78 1.26
CA THR A 56 6.27 17.59 2.20
C THR A 56 4.99 17.36 1.43
N TRP A 57 4.20 16.39 1.87
CA TRP A 57 2.96 15.98 1.20
C TRP A 57 1.79 16.17 2.16
N ASP A 58 0.65 16.58 1.62
CA ASP A 58 -0.60 16.55 2.37
C ASP A 58 -1.11 15.11 2.40
N THR A 59 -0.90 14.44 3.53
CA THR A 59 -1.37 13.09 3.78
C THR A 59 -2.62 13.08 4.66
N GLY A 60 -3.29 14.23 4.82
CA GLY A 60 -4.54 14.32 5.56
C GLY A 60 -5.66 13.51 4.91
N CYS A 61 -6.54 12.95 5.73
CA CYS A 61 -7.75 12.26 5.29
C CYS A 61 -8.96 12.86 5.99
N ASP A 62 -10.13 12.69 5.38
CA ASP A 62 -11.40 13.08 6.00
C ASP A 62 -11.63 12.32 7.32
N LEU A 63 -12.06 13.04 8.36
CA LEU A 63 -12.22 12.45 9.70
C LEU A 63 -13.31 11.38 9.75
N ASP A 64 -14.39 11.56 8.99
CA ASP A 64 -15.49 10.60 8.97
C ASP A 64 -15.09 9.33 8.21
N LEU A 65 -14.26 9.48 7.16
CA LEU A 65 -13.61 8.33 6.52
C LEU A 65 -12.69 7.58 7.50
N LEU A 66 -11.87 8.28 8.28
CA LEU A 66 -10.98 7.64 9.25
C LEU A 66 -11.76 6.93 10.36
N ARG A 67 -12.87 7.51 10.84
CA ARG A 67 -13.77 6.86 11.80
C ARG A 67 -14.41 5.61 11.22
N TYR A 68 -14.89 5.69 9.97
CA TYR A 68 -15.46 4.54 9.25
C TYR A 68 -14.44 3.39 9.15
N VAL A 69 -13.23 3.69 8.66
CA VAL A 69 -12.14 2.71 8.54
C VAL A 69 -11.77 2.13 9.90
N GLY A 70 -11.63 2.97 10.92
CA GLY A 70 -11.28 2.53 12.27
C GLY A 70 -12.30 1.53 12.83
N ARG A 71 -13.60 1.80 12.69
CA ARG A 71 -14.66 0.89 13.14
C ARG A 71 -14.65 -0.42 12.35
N LYS A 72 -14.55 -0.32 11.02
CA LYS A 72 -14.48 -1.50 10.13
C LYS A 72 -13.21 -2.34 10.36
N SER A 73 -12.12 -1.75 10.86
CA SER A 73 -10.87 -2.47 11.12
C SER A 73 -10.95 -3.52 12.23
N VAL A 74 -12.01 -3.49 13.04
CA VAL A 74 -12.27 -4.45 14.12
C VAL A 74 -13.65 -5.10 14.04
N GLU A 75 -14.39 -4.82 12.97
CA GLU A 75 -15.69 -5.44 12.71
C GLU A 75 -15.49 -6.86 12.20
N TYR A 76 -16.27 -7.80 12.72
CA TYR A 76 -16.25 -9.21 12.34
C TYR A 76 -17.68 -9.73 12.14
N PRO A 77 -17.89 -10.84 11.40
CA PRO A 77 -19.22 -11.40 11.15
C PRO A 77 -19.94 -11.82 12.45
N GLU A 78 -21.27 -11.76 12.47
CA GLU A 78 -22.07 -12.06 13.68
C GLU A 78 -21.81 -13.44 14.30
N MET A 79 -21.49 -14.45 13.48
CA MET A 79 -21.19 -15.82 13.95
C MET A 79 -19.69 -16.09 14.13
N PHE A 80 -18.87 -15.06 14.38
CA PHE A 80 -17.43 -15.20 14.57
C PHE A 80 -17.06 -15.21 16.06
N ASP A 81 -16.47 -16.30 16.54
CA ASP A 81 -16.08 -16.45 17.95
C ASP A 81 -14.69 -15.84 18.21
N VAL A 82 -14.67 -14.59 18.67
CA VAL A 82 -13.43 -13.86 19.01
C VAL A 82 -13.03 -14.14 20.46
N HIS A 83 -11.72 -14.31 20.69
CA HIS A 83 -11.16 -14.45 22.04
C HIS A 83 -11.63 -13.30 22.98
N PRO A 84 -12.12 -13.59 24.21
CA PRO A 84 -12.69 -12.57 25.10
C PRO A 84 -11.77 -11.39 25.40
N GLU A 85 -10.48 -11.65 25.66
CA GLU A 85 -9.51 -10.58 25.93
C GLU A 85 -9.25 -9.67 24.72
N LEU A 86 -9.36 -10.21 23.50
CA LEU A 86 -9.21 -9.45 22.27
C LEU A 86 -10.45 -8.56 22.06
N ARG A 87 -11.65 -9.09 22.35
CA ARG A 87 -12.90 -8.33 22.30
C ARG A 87 -12.90 -7.15 23.28
N GLU A 88 -12.57 -7.41 24.55
CA GLU A 88 -12.61 -6.37 25.58
C GLU A 88 -11.39 -5.43 25.52
N GLY A 89 -10.19 -5.98 25.36
CA GLY A 89 -8.94 -5.23 25.49
C GLY A 89 -8.54 -4.45 24.24
N HIS A 90 -8.93 -4.91 23.05
CA HIS A 90 -8.50 -4.30 21.79
C HIS A 90 -9.67 -3.76 20.97
N ILE A 91 -10.72 -4.56 20.75
CA ILE A 91 -11.86 -4.16 19.91
C ILE A 91 -12.67 -3.06 20.59
N ALA A 92 -13.13 -3.30 21.82
CA ALA A 92 -13.91 -2.31 22.57
C ALA A 92 -13.09 -1.04 22.85
N ALA A 93 -11.80 -1.19 23.19
CA ALA A 93 -10.90 -0.06 23.39
C ALA A 93 -10.75 0.82 22.13
N ARG A 94 -10.54 0.20 20.95
CA ARG A 94 -10.45 0.93 19.68
C ARG A 94 -11.76 1.63 19.34
N LEU A 95 -12.91 0.97 19.47
CA LEU A 95 -14.21 1.57 19.21
C LEU A 95 -14.45 2.80 20.09
N ARG A 96 -14.14 2.69 21.38
CA ARG A 96 -14.24 3.80 22.33
C ARG A 96 -13.33 4.97 21.96
N GLN A 97 -12.07 4.72 21.61
CA GLN A 97 -11.12 5.76 21.18
C GLN A 97 -11.60 6.50 19.92
N ILE A 98 -12.23 5.77 18.98
CA ILE A 98 -12.77 6.35 17.75
C ILE A 98 -14.00 7.22 18.03
N GLU A 99 -14.89 6.77 18.91
CA GLU A 99 -16.09 7.51 19.32
C GLU A 99 -15.74 8.79 20.10
N GLU A 100 -14.80 8.70 21.04
CA GLU A 100 -14.31 9.87 21.80
C GLU A 100 -13.43 10.79 20.94
N GLY A 101 -12.84 10.29 19.86
CA GLY A 101 -11.98 11.04 18.94
C GLY A 101 -10.66 11.51 19.56
N ARG A 102 -10.20 10.85 20.63
CA ARG A 102 -8.99 11.20 21.39
C ARG A 102 -8.23 9.96 21.84
N ASP A 103 -6.98 10.15 22.22
CA ASP A 103 -6.11 9.09 22.76
C ASP A 103 -6.00 7.84 21.87
N LEU A 104 -5.93 8.06 20.55
CA LEU A 104 -5.71 7.01 19.56
C LEU A 104 -4.35 6.35 19.79
N ASP A 105 -4.35 5.04 19.92
CA ASP A 105 -3.14 4.25 20.02
C ASP A 105 -2.47 4.03 18.64
N TRP A 106 -1.22 3.58 18.67
CA TRP A 106 -0.46 3.30 17.46
C TRP A 106 -1.16 2.32 16.49
N PRO A 107 -1.63 1.13 16.92
CA PRO A 107 -2.23 0.18 15.99
C PRO A 107 -3.55 0.68 15.39
N THR A 108 -4.30 1.55 16.09
CA THR A 108 -5.49 2.19 15.52
C THR A 108 -5.11 3.17 14.42
N ALA A 109 -4.09 4.01 14.64
CA ALA A 109 -3.60 4.91 13.59
C ALA A 109 -3.03 4.14 12.39
N GLU A 110 -2.32 3.02 12.64
CA GLU A 110 -1.82 2.10 11.59
C GLU A 110 -2.98 1.54 10.75
N ALA A 111 -4.03 1.02 11.39
CA ALA A 111 -5.20 0.48 10.70
C ALA A 111 -5.94 1.54 9.86
N MET A 112 -6.09 2.76 10.40
CA MET A 112 -6.70 3.89 9.69
C MET A 112 -5.90 4.31 8.46
N ALA A 113 -4.57 4.35 8.57
CA ALA A 113 -3.70 4.69 7.44
C ALA A 113 -3.72 3.62 6.34
N PHE A 114 -3.71 2.34 6.70
CA PHE A 114 -3.86 1.28 5.70
C PHE A 114 -5.23 1.33 5.05
N GLY A 115 -6.32 1.35 5.82
CA GLY A 115 -7.66 1.33 5.24
C GLY A 115 -7.99 2.57 4.40
N SER A 116 -7.44 3.75 4.71
CA SER A 116 -7.62 4.93 3.85
C SER A 116 -6.92 4.78 2.50
N LEU A 117 -5.75 4.13 2.45
CA LEU A 117 -5.06 3.79 1.20
C LEU A 117 -5.81 2.72 0.40
N LEU A 118 -6.36 1.70 1.07
CA LEU A 118 -7.15 0.65 0.42
C LEU A 118 -8.39 1.25 -0.29
N LEU A 119 -9.07 2.20 0.36
CA LEU A 119 -10.21 2.92 -0.21
C LEU A 119 -9.84 3.82 -1.39
N GLN A 120 -8.57 4.22 -1.52
CA GLN A 120 -8.06 4.98 -2.66
C GLN A 120 -7.60 4.08 -3.82
N GLY A 121 -7.70 2.75 -3.67
CA GLY A 121 -7.31 1.78 -4.69
C GLY A 121 -5.84 1.34 -4.62
N TYR A 122 -5.14 1.64 -3.51
CA TYR A 122 -3.77 1.16 -3.30
C TYR A 122 -3.79 -0.18 -2.56
N ASP A 123 -3.07 -1.15 -3.09
CA ASP A 123 -2.83 -2.41 -2.38
C ASP A 123 -1.76 -2.24 -1.30
N ALA A 124 -1.92 -2.98 -0.21
CA ALA A 124 -0.96 -3.04 0.89
C ALA A 124 -0.48 -4.48 1.11
N ARG A 125 0.82 -4.66 1.40
CA ARG A 125 1.37 -5.95 1.82
C ARG A 125 2.14 -5.79 3.10
N LEU A 126 1.70 -6.52 4.13
CA LEU A 126 2.35 -6.62 5.41
C LEU A 126 3.00 -7.99 5.52
N SER A 127 4.33 -8.04 5.64
CA SER A 127 5.05 -9.30 5.75
C SER A 127 6.10 -9.27 6.85
N GLY A 128 6.27 -10.42 7.51
CA GLY A 128 7.24 -10.63 8.58
C GLY A 128 6.77 -11.71 9.53
N GLU A 129 7.57 -11.98 10.55
CA GLU A 129 7.21 -12.95 11.59
C GLU A 129 6.14 -12.36 12.51
N HIS A 130 5.08 -13.13 12.77
CA HIS A 130 3.98 -12.75 13.65
C HIS A 130 3.27 -11.43 13.27
N VAL A 131 3.33 -10.99 12.00
CA VAL A 131 2.74 -9.71 11.58
C VAL A 131 1.23 -9.67 11.68
N GLU A 132 0.56 -10.82 11.61
CA GLU A 132 -0.90 -10.94 11.74
C GLU A 132 -1.40 -10.43 13.10
N ARG A 133 -0.82 -10.93 14.19
CA ARG A 133 -1.13 -10.51 15.57
C ARG A 133 -0.32 -9.29 15.99
N GLY A 134 0.90 -9.18 15.48
CA GLY A 134 1.96 -8.34 16.01
C GLY A 134 2.75 -9.08 17.10
N THR A 135 4.07 -8.83 17.12
CA THR A 135 4.99 -9.37 18.14
C THR A 135 4.57 -8.98 19.56
N PHE A 136 4.03 -7.77 19.74
CA PHE A 136 3.57 -7.25 21.02
C PHE A 136 2.05 -7.38 21.21
N VAL A 137 1.39 -8.24 20.43
CA VAL A 137 -0.06 -8.47 20.52
C VAL A 137 -0.87 -7.17 20.36
N GLN A 138 -0.40 -6.30 19.47
CA GLN A 138 -0.94 -4.96 19.32
C GLN A 138 -1.77 -4.76 18.05
N ARG A 139 -1.54 -5.55 16.99
CA ARG A 139 -2.07 -5.23 15.66
C ARG A 139 -3.41 -5.89 15.38
N HIS A 140 -3.49 -7.20 15.59
CA HIS A 140 -4.65 -8.03 15.25
C HIS A 140 -5.23 -7.73 13.85
N ALA A 141 -4.35 -7.64 12.84
CA ALA A 141 -4.77 -7.45 11.44
C ALA A 141 -5.53 -8.66 10.90
N VAL A 142 -5.30 -9.82 11.49
CA VAL A 142 -6.05 -11.05 11.25
C VAL A 142 -6.68 -11.49 12.56
N LEU A 143 -8.00 -11.70 12.54
CA LEU A 143 -8.76 -12.29 13.62
C LEU A 143 -8.89 -13.79 13.37
N ILE A 144 -8.80 -14.58 14.43
CA ILE A 144 -8.95 -16.04 14.37
C ILE A 144 -10.18 -16.44 15.19
N ASP A 145 -11.08 -17.17 14.54
CA ASP A 145 -12.26 -17.76 15.15
C ASP A 145 -11.84 -18.90 16.08
N GLN A 146 -12.17 -18.81 17.37
CA GLN A 146 -11.84 -19.82 18.38
C GLN A 146 -12.55 -21.15 18.14
N SER A 147 -13.73 -21.12 17.51
CA SER A 147 -14.56 -22.30 17.27
C SER A 147 -14.15 -23.05 16.01
N THR A 148 -13.82 -22.33 14.93
CA THR A 148 -13.56 -22.93 13.61
C THR A 148 -12.09 -22.86 13.17
N GLY A 149 -11.25 -22.07 13.84
CA GLY A 149 -9.87 -21.80 13.43
C GLY A 149 -9.74 -20.97 12.14
N ARG A 150 -10.86 -20.45 11.61
CA ARG A 150 -10.86 -19.64 10.39
C ARG A 150 -10.24 -18.27 10.67
N SER A 151 -9.46 -17.79 9.70
CA SER A 151 -8.90 -16.45 9.71
C SER A 151 -9.81 -15.46 8.99
N TYR A 152 -9.88 -14.25 9.51
CA TYR A 152 -10.65 -13.15 8.95
C TYR A 152 -9.83 -11.86 8.99
N VAL A 153 -9.85 -11.08 7.90
CA VAL A 153 -9.09 -9.83 7.76
C VAL A 153 -10.08 -8.67 7.68
N PRO A 154 -10.38 -7.96 8.79
CA PRO A 154 -11.40 -6.92 8.81
C PRO A 154 -11.17 -5.81 7.78
N LEU A 155 -9.91 -5.41 7.57
CA LEU A 155 -9.56 -4.34 6.63
C LEU A 155 -9.94 -4.65 5.17
N ASN A 156 -10.02 -5.92 4.78
CA ASN A 156 -10.47 -6.31 3.45
C ASN A 156 -12.00 -6.23 3.28
N ALA A 157 -12.76 -6.13 4.38
CA ALA A 157 -14.21 -5.95 4.35
C ALA A 157 -14.63 -4.46 4.39
N VAL A 158 -13.71 -3.55 4.74
CA VAL A 158 -13.91 -2.08 4.71
C VAL A 158 -14.40 -1.62 3.33
N THR A 159 -13.89 -2.29 2.30
CA THR A 159 -14.04 -1.89 0.91
C THR A 159 -15.34 -2.39 0.29
N SER A 160 -15.93 -3.47 0.80
CA SER A 160 -17.22 -4.00 0.35
C SER A 160 -18.43 -3.17 0.77
N GLY A 161 -18.28 -2.27 1.74
CA GLY A 161 -19.36 -1.40 2.25
C GLY A 161 -19.39 0.01 1.66
N ALA A 162 -18.36 0.40 0.92
CA ALA A 162 -18.35 1.68 0.21
C ALA A 162 -18.92 1.45 -1.20
N ASN A 163 -20.00 2.17 -1.55
CA ASN A 163 -20.71 2.14 -2.84
C ASN A 163 -19.84 2.61 -4.04
N ASN A 164 -18.62 2.12 -4.14
CA ASN A 164 -17.69 2.45 -5.21
C ASN A 164 -17.66 1.24 -6.14
N ASP A 165 -17.90 1.49 -7.43
CA ASP A 165 -17.69 0.52 -8.51
C ASP A 165 -16.49 -0.40 -8.20
N ASP A 166 -16.71 -1.72 -8.30
CA ASP A 166 -15.79 -2.80 -7.92
C ASP A 166 -14.36 -2.70 -8.53
N ASP A 167 -14.11 -1.74 -9.42
CA ASP A 167 -12.89 -1.55 -10.19
C ASP A 167 -11.78 -0.74 -9.48
N LYS A 168 -12.00 -0.15 -8.29
CA LYS A 168 -10.98 0.72 -7.63
C LYS A 168 -10.73 0.41 -6.16
N ILE A 169 -10.91 -0.83 -5.75
CA ILE A 169 -10.70 -1.25 -4.36
C ILE A 169 -9.32 -1.90 -4.19
N GLY A 170 -8.49 -1.33 -3.31
CA GLY A 170 -7.22 -1.95 -2.90
C GLY A 170 -7.44 -3.06 -1.86
N LYS A 171 -6.54 -4.04 -1.84
CA LYS A 171 -6.56 -5.15 -0.86
C LYS A 171 -5.31 -5.14 0.01
N ILE A 172 -5.47 -5.61 1.25
CA ILE A 172 -4.34 -5.88 2.14
C ILE A 172 -4.03 -7.38 2.19
N GLU A 173 -2.78 -7.72 1.89
CA GLU A 173 -2.22 -9.05 2.07
C GLU A 173 -1.36 -9.06 3.34
N VAL A 174 -1.75 -9.89 4.31
CA VAL A 174 -0.96 -10.13 5.52
C VAL A 174 -0.29 -11.49 5.40
N ALA A 175 1.02 -11.49 5.30
CA ALA A 175 1.83 -12.68 5.02
C ALA A 175 2.81 -12.94 6.17
N ASN A 176 2.40 -13.78 7.12
CA ASN A 176 3.29 -14.31 8.14
C ASN A 176 4.43 -15.11 7.48
N SER A 177 5.66 -14.65 7.65
CA SER A 177 6.83 -15.33 7.10
C SER A 177 7.26 -16.50 7.98
N VAL A 178 7.82 -17.53 7.35
CA VAL A 178 8.46 -18.66 8.03
C VAL A 178 9.68 -18.14 8.82
N LEU A 179 9.89 -18.71 10.01
CA LEU A 179 11.10 -18.52 10.82
C LEU A 179 12.32 -19.01 10.04
N LEU A 180 12.98 -18.10 9.33
CA LEU A 180 14.26 -18.36 8.67
C LEU A 180 15.32 -17.61 9.46
N GLY A 181 15.87 -18.31 10.46
CA GLY A 181 17.04 -17.86 11.20
C GLY A 181 18.21 -17.65 10.24
N GLY A 182 18.51 -16.39 9.94
CA GLY A 182 19.67 -16.00 9.13
C GLY A 182 19.37 -15.86 7.64
N GLY A 183 19.43 -14.63 7.14
CA GLY A 183 19.71 -14.39 5.72
C GLY A 183 18.49 -14.29 4.80
N ARG A 184 17.59 -13.36 5.09
CA ARG A 184 16.96 -12.48 4.07
C ARG A 184 16.11 -11.42 4.78
N ALA A 185 16.71 -10.27 5.04
CA ALA A 185 16.00 -8.98 5.22
C ALA A 185 15.39 -8.54 3.87
N GLY A 186 14.64 -9.44 3.24
CA GLY A 186 14.34 -9.45 1.82
C GLY A 186 12.91 -9.89 1.52
N LEU A 187 11.96 -9.61 2.42
CA LEU A 187 10.58 -9.33 2.01
C LEU A 187 10.18 -8.02 2.69
N ARG A 188 10.65 -6.94 2.07
CA ARG A 188 10.46 -5.56 2.51
C ARG A 188 8.96 -5.25 2.44
N VAL A 189 8.38 -4.71 3.51
CA VAL A 189 7.16 -3.90 3.40
C VAL A 189 7.42 -2.90 2.29
N ARG A 190 6.73 -3.01 1.14
CA ARG A 190 6.70 -1.93 0.16
C ARG A 190 5.68 -0.89 0.63
N LEU A 191 5.96 -0.30 1.78
CA LEU A 191 5.82 1.13 1.99
C LEU A 191 7.25 1.61 2.11
N GLU A 192 7.73 2.40 1.16
CA GLU A 192 9.03 3.04 1.35
C GLU A 192 8.96 3.94 2.59
N ARG A 193 9.57 3.44 3.66
CA ARG A 193 10.42 4.16 4.60
C ARG A 193 9.91 5.50 5.16
N ASP A 194 8.64 5.63 5.52
CA ASP A 194 8.19 6.84 6.24
C ASP A 194 7.16 6.63 7.37
N LEU A 195 6.74 5.40 7.70
CA LEU A 195 5.72 5.20 8.76
C LEU A 195 6.19 5.61 10.17
N ALA A 196 7.48 5.47 10.49
CA ALA A 196 8.02 5.89 11.79
C ALA A 196 8.05 7.42 11.95
N ARG A 197 8.24 8.17 10.85
CA ARG A 197 8.17 9.64 10.83
C ARG A 197 6.73 10.14 10.68
N LEU A 198 5.85 9.33 10.09
CA LEU A 198 4.43 9.62 9.98
C LEU A 198 3.75 9.61 11.34
N SER A 199 4.11 8.72 12.26
CA SER A 199 3.44 8.64 13.56
C SER A 199 3.74 9.81 14.50
N ASP A 200 5.00 10.25 14.60
CA ASP A 200 5.34 11.47 15.36
C ASP A 200 4.67 12.71 14.77
N ARG A 201 4.49 12.74 13.43
CA ARG A 201 3.83 13.85 12.73
C ARG A 201 2.31 13.75 12.74
N LEU A 202 1.71 12.57 12.70
CA LEU A 202 0.27 12.32 12.77
C LEU A 202 -0.23 12.52 14.20
N GLY A 203 0.49 12.03 15.22
CA GLY A 203 0.21 12.34 16.62
C GLY A 203 0.23 13.85 16.89
N GLY A 204 1.21 14.57 16.32
CA GLY A 204 1.27 16.03 16.40
C GLY A 204 0.29 16.79 15.51
N ALA A 205 -0.12 16.23 14.36
CA ALA A 205 -1.05 16.86 13.42
C ALA A 205 -2.50 16.65 13.85
N VAL A 206 -2.88 15.46 14.32
CA VAL A 206 -4.20 15.16 14.90
C VAL A 206 -4.43 16.01 16.15
N ARG A 207 -3.42 16.16 17.02
CA ARG A 207 -3.51 17.03 18.21
C ARG A 207 -3.66 18.53 17.86
N ARG A 208 -3.11 18.97 16.72
CA ARG A 208 -3.25 20.35 16.21
C ARG A 208 -4.53 20.60 15.42
N LEU A 209 -5.06 19.58 14.74
CA LEU A 209 -6.34 19.62 14.03
C LEU A 209 -7.52 19.67 15.01
N LEU A 210 -7.45 18.91 16.11
CA LEU A 210 -8.49 18.89 17.15
C LEU A 210 -8.53 20.17 18.01
N GLN A 211 -7.48 21.00 18.00
CA GLN A 211 -7.40 22.26 18.75
C GLN A 211 -7.79 23.51 17.93
N ARG A 212 -8.04 23.38 16.62
CA ARG A 212 -8.44 24.52 15.79
C ARG A 212 -9.96 24.66 15.78
N ARG A 213 -10.46 25.81 16.27
CA ARG A 213 -11.86 26.23 16.09
C ARG A 213 -12.21 26.28 14.60
N PRO A 214 -13.47 26.04 14.21
CA PRO A 214 -13.85 25.97 12.80
C PRO A 214 -13.57 27.31 12.11
N VAL A 215 -12.76 27.27 11.05
CA VAL A 215 -12.55 28.38 10.13
C VAL A 215 -13.59 28.26 9.02
N ASP A 216 -14.25 29.36 8.68
CA ASP A 216 -15.28 29.43 7.63
C ASP A 216 -14.65 29.22 6.25
N ASP A 217 -14.58 27.96 5.80
CA ASP A 217 -13.90 27.52 4.58
C ASP A 217 -14.76 27.62 3.30
N ARG A 218 -15.67 28.59 3.20
CA ARG A 218 -16.48 28.82 1.97
C ARG A 218 -15.61 29.02 0.73
N HIS A 219 -14.50 29.74 0.88
CA HIS A 219 -13.60 30.06 -0.22
C HIS A 219 -12.79 28.85 -0.73
N LEU A 220 -12.50 27.87 0.14
CA LEU A 220 -11.83 26.64 -0.26
C LEU A 220 -12.79 25.66 -0.95
N ARG A 221 -14.08 25.70 -0.59
CA ARG A 221 -15.13 24.94 -1.29
C ARG A 221 -15.40 25.48 -2.69
N GLU A 222 -15.37 26.80 -2.87
CA GLU A 222 -15.48 27.44 -4.20
C GLU A 222 -14.30 27.05 -5.11
N ARG A 223 -13.06 27.11 -4.62
CA ARG A 223 -11.88 26.68 -5.40
C ARG A 223 -11.89 25.20 -5.77
N ARG A 224 -12.43 24.33 -4.90
CA ARG A 224 -12.60 22.91 -5.21
C ARG A 224 -13.68 22.69 -6.28
N ARG A 225 -14.76 23.47 -6.27
CA ARG A 225 -15.79 23.45 -7.33
C ARG A 225 -15.20 23.85 -8.68
N ASP A 226 -14.38 24.90 -8.70
CA ASP A 226 -13.77 25.41 -9.94
C ASP A 226 -12.71 24.46 -10.49
N GLN A 227 -11.90 23.82 -9.64
CA GLN A 227 -10.94 22.80 -10.08
C GLN A 227 -11.60 21.52 -10.59
N VAL A 228 -12.72 21.10 -10.01
CA VAL A 228 -13.48 19.94 -10.49
C VAL A 228 -14.18 20.28 -11.81
N ALA A 229 -14.76 21.49 -11.95
CA ALA A 229 -15.35 21.96 -13.19
C ALA A 229 -14.31 22.10 -14.33
N ALA A 230 -13.11 22.61 -14.03
CA ALA A 230 -12.02 22.71 -15.00
C ALA A 230 -11.50 21.34 -15.47
N ARG A 231 -11.55 20.31 -14.61
CA ARG A 231 -11.20 18.92 -14.98
C ARG A 231 -12.28 18.23 -15.78
N ALA A 232 -13.55 18.55 -15.55
CA ALA A 232 -14.67 18.03 -16.32
C ALA A 232 -14.76 18.64 -17.73
N ALA A 233 -14.30 19.88 -17.92
CA ALA A 233 -14.23 20.54 -19.23
C ALA A 233 -13.02 20.11 -20.10
N ALA A 234 -12.11 19.32 -19.55
CA ALA A 234 -10.90 18.84 -20.22
C ALA A 234 -11.02 17.39 -20.74
N TRP A 235 -12.25 16.84 -20.78
CA TRP A 235 -12.61 15.53 -21.33
C TRP A 235 -13.76 15.67 -22.32
#